data_AF-A0A430BB45-F1
#
_entry.id   AF-A0A430BB45-F1
#
_cell.length_a   1.000
_cell.length_b   1.000
_cell.length_c   1.000
_cell.angle_alpha   90.00
_cell.angle_beta   90.00
_cell.angle_gamma   90.00
#
_symmetry.space_group_name_H-M   'P 1'
#
loop_
_entity.id
_entity.type
_entity.pdbx_description
1 polymer ?
#
loop_
_entity_poly.entity_id
_entity_poly.type
_entity_poly.pdbx_seq_one_letter_code
_entity_poly.pdbx_strand_id
1 'polypeptide(L)'
;MAPRTSPYEGVHLKWRVERTVLPFAIRVVEPRRVNPPEHTGILNAVVANLVRPAALPVDRFDDAVAPPAKRRYDLVTFPEAFAPAAAILNVARALANEGPSGCLHIGLRPDEDASTHLFGGVAAKSLAHELGKLLDPGIDDLTGFTAWLDRQDPNHTFNLGCVLAVDAESKLRACLHPKLVRSKYEVDRMPENHMAEANLLTLITLVPTDPRFGTVTLQPLICSDALDVGTDRQQPAPIPAANLHASCLCDPPNHVDVVSVATCTPQPGGKSSDGSRYRVWHSQFLESFTAAAQNQDRSRHHFASFVLANYTELPDRSGGGLSGTFLPIPPRFSDTDPAVSVSCWGRRKENPKPNNGWSDPDDRALTDWSSRGFVAGLDPFEGDNAAAARVLAFDVHRLPRESSPWRSDASIVAWEIADCLVDDAGDHRLTRREPHA
;
A
#
# COMPACT_ATOMS: atom_id res chain seq x y z
N MET A 1 -22.36 -3.39 33.90
CA MET A 1 -20.97 -3.66 33.45
C MET A 1 -20.38 -2.33 33.00
N ALA A 2 -19.29 -1.89 33.62
CA ALA A 2 -18.55 -0.73 33.10
C ALA A 2 -18.04 -1.10 31.69
N PRO A 3 -18.16 -0.21 30.68
CA PRO A 3 -17.59 -0.48 29.37
C PRO A 3 -16.10 -0.70 29.54
N ARG A 4 -15.59 -1.87 29.14
CA ARG A 4 -14.14 -2.11 29.06
C ARG A 4 -13.57 -1.03 28.14
N THR A 5 -12.68 -0.21 28.66
CA THR A 5 -11.95 0.77 27.86
C THR A 5 -11.15 0.02 26.79
N SER A 6 -11.24 0.47 25.54
CA SER A 6 -10.46 -0.08 24.45
C SER A 6 -8.96 0.00 24.80
N PRO A 7 -8.16 -1.05 24.55
CA PRO A 7 -6.71 -0.96 24.71
C PRO A 7 -6.06 -0.16 23.56
N TYR A 8 -6.84 0.16 22.53
CA TYR A 8 -6.49 1.02 21.41
C TYR A 8 -7.02 2.43 21.59
N GLU A 9 -6.21 3.40 21.18
CA GLU A 9 -6.66 4.73 20.79
C GLU A 9 -6.96 4.73 19.28
N GLY A 10 -7.90 5.56 18.84
CA GLY A 10 -8.35 5.60 17.45
C GLY A 10 -8.17 6.96 16.80
N VAL A 11 -7.66 6.96 15.56
CA VAL A 11 -7.64 8.10 14.65
C VAL A 11 -8.49 7.74 13.43
N HIS A 12 -9.60 8.45 13.26
CA HIS A 12 -10.44 8.32 12.07
C HIS A 12 -10.52 9.66 11.36
N LEU A 13 -9.88 9.76 10.20
CA LEU A 13 -9.87 10.95 9.37
C LEU A 13 -10.91 10.84 8.25
N LYS A 14 -11.54 11.97 7.89
CA LYS A 14 -12.46 12.06 6.76
C LYS A 14 -11.97 13.12 5.79
N TRP A 15 -11.52 12.70 4.61
CA TRP A 15 -10.90 13.59 3.62
C TRP A 15 -11.82 13.73 2.42
N ARG A 16 -12.13 14.97 2.02
CA ARG A 16 -12.95 15.20 0.83
C ARG A 16 -12.09 14.99 -0.42
N VAL A 17 -12.49 14.14 -1.35
CA VAL A 17 -11.67 13.86 -2.54
C VAL A 17 -12.41 14.20 -3.82
N GLU A 18 -11.66 14.61 -4.84
CA GLU A 18 -12.20 14.73 -6.19
C GLU A 18 -12.07 13.37 -6.88
N ARG A 19 -13.20 12.81 -7.33
CA ARG A 19 -13.21 11.61 -8.17
C ARG A 19 -14.03 11.91 -9.42
N THR A 20 -13.47 11.55 -10.56
CA THR A 20 -14.08 11.82 -11.87
C THR A 20 -14.47 10.55 -12.63
N VAL A 21 -14.05 9.37 -12.13
CA VAL A 21 -14.39 8.06 -12.71
C VAL A 21 -14.61 7.03 -11.61
N LEU A 22 -15.42 6.01 -11.93
CA LEU A 22 -15.82 4.93 -11.02
C LEU A 22 -14.64 4.05 -10.58
N PRO A 23 -13.73 3.63 -11.49
CA PRO A 23 -12.54 2.89 -11.08
C PRO A 23 -11.69 3.64 -10.04
N PHE A 24 -11.14 2.89 -9.09
CA PHE A 24 -10.16 3.38 -8.13
C PHE A 24 -8.76 2.99 -8.63
N ALA A 25 -7.99 3.96 -9.09
CA ALA A 25 -6.69 3.75 -9.72
C ALA A 25 -5.59 3.57 -8.66
N ILE A 26 -4.96 2.41 -8.65
CA ILE A 26 -3.92 2.05 -7.67
C ILE A 26 -2.59 1.93 -8.38
N ARG A 27 -1.55 2.44 -7.71
CA ARG A 27 -0.15 2.31 -8.12
C ARG A 27 0.65 1.73 -6.96
N VAL A 28 1.52 0.78 -7.25
CA VAL A 28 2.36 0.14 -6.25
C VAL A 28 3.80 0.23 -6.71
N VAL A 29 4.66 0.78 -5.86
CA VAL A 29 6.08 0.98 -6.17
C VAL A 29 6.89 -0.16 -5.56
N GLU A 30 7.68 -0.82 -6.41
CA GLU A 30 8.60 -1.89 -6.06
C GLU A 30 10.04 -1.48 -6.36
N PRO A 31 10.76 -0.88 -5.40
CA PRO A 31 12.17 -0.62 -5.54
C PRO A 31 12.95 -1.93 -5.66
N ARG A 32 14.06 -1.89 -6.38
CA ARG A 32 14.89 -3.08 -6.58
C ARG A 32 15.44 -3.60 -5.26
N ARG A 33 15.91 -2.71 -4.39
CA ARG A 33 16.62 -3.05 -3.15
C ARG A 33 16.36 -2.01 -2.09
N VAL A 34 16.59 -2.38 -0.82
CA VAL A 34 16.67 -1.41 0.27
C VAL A 34 17.99 -0.65 0.15
N ASN A 35 17.96 0.51 -0.51
CA ASN A 35 19.13 1.38 -0.71
C ASN A 35 18.76 2.85 -0.46
N PRO A 36 18.85 3.32 0.81
CA PRO A 36 18.38 4.63 1.22
C PRO A 36 18.77 5.81 0.30
N PRO A 37 20.03 5.93 -0.17
CA PRO A 37 20.43 7.04 -1.06
C PRO A 37 19.63 7.14 -2.37
N GLU A 38 19.11 6.04 -2.91
CA GLU A 38 18.35 6.03 -4.18
C GLU A 38 16.86 6.35 -3.97
N HIS A 39 16.31 6.13 -2.78
CA HIS A 39 14.86 6.16 -2.56
C HIS A 39 14.23 7.55 -2.73
N THR A 40 14.93 8.62 -2.36
CA THR A 40 14.45 10.00 -2.58
C THR A 40 14.29 10.29 -4.07
N GLY A 41 15.23 9.81 -4.90
CA GLY A 41 15.16 9.94 -6.36
C GLY A 41 13.96 9.19 -6.94
N ILE A 42 13.74 7.95 -6.50
CA ILE A 42 12.58 7.13 -6.89
C ILE A 42 11.26 7.82 -6.49
N LEU A 43 11.15 8.29 -5.24
CA LEU A 43 9.97 9.00 -4.74
C LEU A 43 9.64 10.22 -5.62
N ASN A 44 10.63 11.07 -5.85
CA ASN A 44 10.47 12.28 -6.63
C ASN A 44 10.09 11.97 -8.09
N ALA A 45 10.70 10.95 -8.71
CA ALA A 45 10.37 10.54 -10.08
C ALA A 45 8.93 10.04 -10.20
N VAL A 46 8.48 9.21 -9.26
CA VAL A 46 7.10 8.70 -9.22
C VAL A 46 6.11 9.84 -9.00
N VAL A 47 6.34 10.69 -7.99
CA VAL A 47 5.44 11.81 -7.70
C VAL A 47 5.40 12.80 -8.87
N ALA A 48 6.55 13.15 -9.45
CA ALA A 48 6.60 14.05 -10.60
C ALA A 48 5.83 13.49 -11.80
N ASN A 49 5.96 12.20 -12.10
CA ASN A 49 5.25 11.55 -13.21
C ASN A 49 3.73 11.51 -13.02
N LEU A 50 3.29 11.34 -11.77
CA LEU A 50 1.87 11.23 -11.44
C LEU A 50 1.17 12.59 -11.29
N VAL A 51 1.90 13.60 -10.83
CA VAL A 51 1.36 14.93 -10.52
C VAL A 51 1.50 15.90 -11.69
N ARG A 52 2.57 15.79 -12.49
CA ARG A 52 2.82 16.66 -13.64
C ARG A 52 2.40 15.97 -14.94
N PRO A 53 1.65 16.63 -15.84
CA PRO A 53 1.45 16.11 -17.18
C PRO A 53 2.82 16.03 -17.87
N ALA A 54 3.09 14.92 -18.56
CA ALA A 54 4.36 14.77 -19.28
C ALA A 54 4.49 15.93 -20.28
N ALA A 55 5.59 16.68 -20.20
CA ALA A 55 5.89 17.70 -21.20
C ALA A 55 6.04 16.99 -22.55
N LEU A 56 5.18 17.34 -23.51
CA LEU A 56 5.35 16.88 -24.88
C LEU A 56 6.68 17.43 -25.41
N PRO A 57 7.46 16.65 -26.19
CA PRO A 57 8.47 17.22 -27.05
C PRO A 57 7.76 18.24 -27.96
N VAL A 58 8.12 19.51 -27.84
CA VAL A 58 7.59 20.55 -28.74
C VAL A 58 8.32 20.39 -30.07
N ASP A 59 7.87 19.44 -30.90
CA ASP A 59 8.23 19.50 -32.31
C ASP A 59 7.43 20.65 -32.95
N ARG A 60 8.13 21.57 -33.61
CA ARG A 60 7.53 22.82 -34.14
C ARG A 60 6.60 22.60 -35.32
N PHE A 61 6.43 21.35 -35.75
CA PHE A 61 5.66 20.96 -36.93
C PHE A 61 4.52 19.98 -36.65
N ASP A 62 4.35 19.50 -35.41
CA ASP A 62 3.21 18.66 -35.05
C ASP A 62 2.05 19.53 -34.56
N ASP A 63 0.89 19.34 -35.21
CA ASP A 63 -0.39 19.88 -34.75
C ASP A 63 -0.55 19.59 -33.26
N ALA A 64 -0.89 20.62 -32.47
CA ALA A 64 -0.94 20.60 -31.01
C ALA A 64 -1.64 19.34 -30.46
N VAL A 65 -0.86 18.28 -30.25
CA VAL A 65 -1.30 17.09 -29.56
C VAL A 65 -1.58 17.57 -28.14
N ALA A 66 -2.82 17.39 -27.67
CA ALA A 66 -3.16 17.74 -26.30
C ALA A 66 -2.13 17.06 -25.37
N PRO A 67 -1.56 17.77 -24.38
CA PRO A 67 -0.64 17.14 -23.44
C PRO A 67 -1.31 15.89 -22.87
N PRO A 68 -0.59 14.75 -22.77
CA PRO A 68 -1.18 13.55 -22.21
C PRO A 68 -1.74 13.90 -20.84
N ALA A 69 -3.01 13.55 -20.60
CA ALA A 69 -3.67 13.83 -19.34
C ALA A 69 -2.80 13.34 -18.17
N LYS A 70 -2.80 14.08 -17.06
CA LYS A 70 -2.13 13.65 -15.80
C LYS A 70 -2.44 12.16 -15.58
N ARG A 71 -1.41 11.35 -15.32
CA ARG A 71 -1.60 9.92 -15.04
C ARG A 71 -2.36 9.80 -13.73
N ARG A 72 -3.66 9.53 -13.84
CA ARG A 72 -4.56 9.46 -12.70
C ARG A 72 -4.09 8.38 -11.72
N TYR A 73 -4.18 8.72 -10.43
CA TYR A 73 -4.07 7.78 -9.32
C TYR A 73 -5.04 8.20 -8.21
N ASP A 74 -5.63 7.22 -7.54
CA ASP A 74 -6.40 7.41 -6.31
C ASP A 74 -5.56 6.98 -5.08
N LEU A 75 -4.64 6.00 -5.25
CA LEU A 75 -3.68 5.56 -4.23
C LEU A 75 -2.32 5.17 -4.86
N VAL A 76 -1.22 5.61 -4.24
CA VAL A 76 0.14 5.10 -4.48
C VAL A 76 0.69 4.55 -3.17
N THR A 77 1.24 3.33 -3.20
CA THR A 77 1.87 2.73 -2.02
C THR A 77 3.34 2.49 -2.25
N PHE A 78 4.16 2.87 -1.26
CA PHE A 78 5.60 2.64 -1.22
C PHE A 78 5.94 1.67 -0.07
N PRO A 79 7.10 0.99 -0.13
CA PRO A 79 7.50 0.04 0.91
C PRO A 79 7.74 0.65 2.28
N GLU A 80 7.95 -0.23 3.26
CA GLU A 80 8.40 0.10 4.61
C GLU A 80 9.79 0.74 4.60
N ALA A 81 10.07 1.65 5.55
CA ALA A 81 11.38 2.32 5.70
C ALA A 81 11.90 3.01 4.42
N PHE A 82 10.98 3.42 3.54
CA PHE A 82 11.32 3.83 2.19
C PHE A 82 11.84 5.25 2.09
N ALA A 83 11.16 6.25 2.64
CA ALA A 83 11.52 7.66 2.43
C ALA A 83 11.95 8.36 3.71
N PRO A 84 12.99 9.21 3.67
CA PRO A 84 13.41 9.98 4.81
C PRO A 84 12.42 11.10 5.12
N ALA A 85 12.31 11.49 6.39
CA ALA A 85 11.41 12.55 6.85
C ALA A 85 11.54 13.85 6.03
N ALA A 86 12.77 14.25 5.69
CA ALA A 86 13.04 15.43 4.87
C ALA A 86 12.43 15.33 3.45
N ALA A 87 12.49 14.16 2.81
CA ALA A 87 11.88 13.95 1.49
C ALA A 87 10.35 14.04 1.56
N ILE A 88 9.74 13.53 2.63
CA ILE A 88 8.28 13.66 2.84
C ILE A 88 7.87 15.12 2.96
N LEU A 89 8.61 15.93 3.72
CA LEU A 89 8.34 17.36 3.84
C LEU A 89 8.47 18.08 2.49
N ASN A 90 9.46 17.70 1.67
CA ASN A 90 9.63 18.26 0.33
C ASN A 90 8.50 17.87 -0.61
N VAL A 91 8.07 16.60 -0.60
CA VAL A 91 6.91 16.12 -1.37
C VAL A 91 5.63 16.84 -0.91
N ALA A 92 5.41 16.99 0.39
CA ALA A 92 4.27 17.71 0.95
C ALA A 92 4.21 19.17 0.47
N ARG A 93 5.35 19.88 0.49
CA ARG A 93 5.45 21.25 -0.06
C ARG A 93 5.19 21.31 -1.56
N ALA A 94 5.68 20.33 -2.32
CA ALA A 94 5.44 20.26 -3.74
C ALA A 94 3.95 20.02 -4.04
N LEU A 95 3.32 19.07 -3.34
CA LEU A 95 1.91 18.75 -3.46
C LEU A 95 0.99 19.91 -3.04
N ALA A 96 1.33 20.67 -2.01
CA ALA A 96 0.49 21.78 -1.55
C ALA A 96 0.25 22.86 -2.62
N ASN A 97 1.12 22.94 -3.64
CA ASN A 97 0.97 23.87 -4.77
C ASN A 97 0.25 23.23 -5.97
N GLU A 98 -0.16 21.97 -5.85
CA GLU A 98 -0.81 21.19 -6.89
C GLU A 98 -2.31 21.11 -6.60
N GLY A 99 -3.11 20.86 -7.64
CA GLY A 99 -4.54 20.62 -7.46
C GLY A 99 -4.83 19.30 -6.70
N PRO A 100 -6.13 18.97 -6.51
CA PRO A 100 -6.55 17.74 -5.84
C PRO A 100 -5.80 16.50 -6.34
N SER A 101 -5.41 15.62 -5.41
CA SER A 101 -4.56 14.46 -5.67
C SER A 101 -5.12 13.19 -5.02
N GLY A 102 -4.69 12.04 -5.51
CA GLY A 102 -4.85 10.77 -4.78
C GLY A 102 -3.96 10.72 -3.53
N CYS A 103 -4.07 9.62 -2.78
CA CYS A 103 -3.28 9.38 -1.57
C CYS A 103 -1.90 8.80 -1.90
N LEU A 104 -0.86 9.23 -1.20
CA LEU A 104 0.46 8.61 -1.18
C LEU A 104 0.68 7.95 0.19
N HIS A 105 0.76 6.63 0.25
CA HIS A 105 1.09 5.89 1.47
C HIS A 105 2.55 5.45 1.45
N ILE A 106 3.35 5.95 2.40
CA ILE A 106 4.81 5.84 2.38
C ILE A 106 5.32 5.35 3.74
N GLY A 107 6.14 4.29 3.76
CA GLY A 107 6.93 3.92 4.93
C GLY A 107 8.10 4.88 5.14
N LEU A 108 8.35 5.29 6.38
CA LEU A 108 9.27 6.38 6.69
C LEU A 108 10.56 5.89 7.33
N ARG A 109 11.60 6.71 7.22
CA ARG A 109 12.80 6.66 8.06
C ARG A 109 13.18 8.06 8.56
N PRO A 110 13.92 8.18 9.67
CA PRO A 110 14.25 9.49 10.25
C PRO A 110 15.11 10.35 9.34
N ASP A 111 16.13 9.76 8.71
CA ASP A 111 17.15 10.47 7.93
C ASP A 111 17.58 9.69 6.67
N GLU A 112 18.43 10.31 5.85
CA GLU A 112 18.83 9.81 4.53
C GLU A 112 19.81 8.64 4.59
N ASP A 113 20.71 8.65 5.56
CA ASP A 113 21.85 7.72 5.69
C ASP A 113 21.60 6.63 6.75
N ALA A 114 20.39 6.59 7.30
CA ALA A 114 20.11 5.96 8.57
C ALA A 114 20.52 4.48 8.60
N SER A 115 21.28 4.11 9.63
CA SER A 115 21.49 2.73 10.05
C SER A 115 20.23 2.10 10.69
N THR A 116 19.17 2.89 10.88
CA THR A 116 17.92 2.49 11.53
C THR A 116 16.71 3.15 10.87
N HIS A 117 15.60 2.43 10.79
CA HIS A 117 14.32 2.98 10.30
C HIS A 117 13.40 3.50 11.42
N LEU A 118 13.81 3.35 12.69
CA LEU A 118 12.96 3.67 13.85
C LEU A 118 13.11 5.14 14.28
N PHE A 119 11.97 5.81 14.49
CA PHE A 119 11.91 7.16 15.02
C PHE A 119 11.88 7.15 16.55
N GLY A 120 12.82 7.84 17.18
CA GLY A 120 12.67 8.24 18.58
C GLY A 120 11.59 9.32 18.75
N GLY A 121 11.08 9.47 19.97
CA GLY A 121 9.98 10.41 20.27
C GLY A 121 10.25 11.85 19.82
N VAL A 122 11.49 12.35 19.96
CA VAL A 122 11.88 13.70 19.51
C VAL A 122 11.78 13.85 17.99
N ALA A 123 12.32 12.88 17.24
CA ALA A 123 12.28 12.91 15.79
C ALA A 123 10.84 12.82 15.26
N ALA A 124 10.02 11.94 15.85
CA ALA A 124 8.61 11.80 15.51
C ALA A 124 7.80 13.08 15.79
N LYS A 125 8.02 13.73 16.94
CA LYS A 125 7.38 15.02 17.26
C LYS A 125 7.82 16.13 16.32
N SER A 126 9.11 16.18 15.97
CA SER A 126 9.62 17.16 15.01
C SER A 126 8.98 16.98 13.63
N LEU A 127 8.86 15.74 13.15
CA LEU A 127 8.20 15.44 11.88
C LEU A 127 6.72 15.86 11.91
N ALA A 128 5.97 15.50 12.95
CA ALA A 128 4.57 15.89 13.09
C ALA A 128 4.39 17.41 13.14
N HIS A 129 5.28 18.11 13.84
CA HIS A 129 5.29 19.57 13.91
C HIS A 129 5.58 20.22 12.55
N GLU A 130 6.60 19.77 11.84
CA GLU A 130 6.95 20.31 10.52
C GLU A 130 5.87 20.02 9.47
N LEU A 131 5.26 18.83 9.48
CA LEU A 131 4.10 18.55 8.63
C LEU A 131 2.92 19.45 9.01
N GLY A 132 2.64 19.63 10.30
CA GLY A 132 1.55 20.50 10.78
C GLY A 132 1.68 21.96 10.34
N LYS A 133 2.91 22.47 10.18
CA LYS A 133 3.15 23.82 9.62
C LYS A 133 2.78 23.95 8.14
N LEU A 134 2.75 22.84 7.41
CA LEU A 134 2.40 22.81 5.99
C LEU A 134 0.89 22.65 5.76
N LEU A 135 0.14 22.23 6.77
CA LEU A 135 -1.32 22.07 6.67
C LEU A 135 -2.00 23.44 6.79
N ASP A 136 -3.12 23.59 6.07
CA ASP A 136 -3.93 24.80 6.15
C ASP A 136 -4.54 24.99 7.56
N PRO A 137 -4.75 26.25 7.99
CA PRO A 137 -5.44 26.54 9.24
C PRO A 137 -6.79 25.82 9.34
N GLY A 138 -7.01 25.09 10.44
CA GLY A 138 -8.24 24.33 10.69
C GLY A 138 -8.19 22.87 10.23
N ILE A 139 -7.12 22.43 9.57
CA ILE A 139 -6.85 21.00 9.35
C ILE A 139 -6.16 20.43 10.60
N ASP A 140 -6.80 19.46 11.23
CA ASP A 140 -6.39 18.88 12.51
C ASP A 140 -5.95 17.41 12.39
N ASP A 141 -5.64 16.95 11.18
CA ASP A 141 -5.34 15.54 10.86
C ASP A 141 -4.26 14.91 11.75
N LEU A 142 -3.27 15.69 12.21
CA LEU A 142 -2.15 15.22 13.04
C LEU A 142 -2.41 15.30 14.56
N THR A 143 -3.55 15.83 14.98
CA THR A 143 -3.87 16.06 16.40
C THR A 143 -3.93 14.75 17.18
N GLY A 144 -4.62 13.74 16.66
CA GLY A 144 -4.74 12.43 17.31
C GLY A 144 -3.39 11.73 17.47
N PHE A 145 -2.57 11.73 16.41
CA PHE A 145 -1.21 11.18 16.47
C PHE A 145 -0.32 11.92 17.47
N THR A 146 -0.32 13.25 17.46
CA THR A 146 0.51 14.05 18.36
C THR A 146 0.12 13.84 19.82
N ALA A 147 -1.18 13.85 20.11
CA ALA A 147 -1.68 13.59 21.45
C ALA A 147 -1.31 12.18 21.94
N TRP A 148 -1.42 11.17 21.08
CA TRP A 148 -0.98 9.81 21.38
C TRP A 148 0.51 9.75 21.67
N LEU A 149 1.34 10.38 20.82
CA LEU A 149 2.80 10.38 20.94
C LEU A 149 3.27 11.08 22.23
N ASP A 150 2.59 12.14 22.66
CA ASP A 150 2.90 12.88 23.89
C ASP A 150 2.71 12.04 25.17
N ARG A 151 1.90 10.97 25.11
CA ARG A 151 1.69 10.03 26.22
C ARG A 151 2.67 8.86 26.25
N GLN A 152 3.47 8.67 25.21
CA GLN A 152 4.39 7.53 25.12
C GLN A 152 5.66 7.78 25.93
N ASP A 153 6.35 6.69 26.31
CA ASP A 153 7.69 6.78 26.91
C ASP A 153 8.66 7.47 25.93
N PRO A 154 9.39 8.52 26.36
CA PRO A 154 10.34 9.22 25.49
C PRO A 154 11.45 8.34 24.89
N ASN A 155 11.77 7.21 25.53
CA ASN A 155 12.79 6.25 25.07
C ASN A 155 12.23 5.25 24.07
N HIS A 156 10.90 5.20 23.88
CA HIS A 156 10.32 4.36 22.85
C HIS A 156 10.73 4.84 21.45
N THR A 157 10.96 3.86 20.59
CA THR A 157 11.20 4.09 19.17
C THR A 157 10.10 3.41 18.37
N PHE A 158 9.67 4.06 17.29
CA PHE A 158 8.53 3.62 16.49
C PHE A 158 8.90 3.56 15.02
N ASN A 159 8.46 2.51 14.33
CA ASN A 159 8.41 2.51 12.87
C ASN A 159 7.17 3.30 12.44
N LEU A 160 7.33 4.25 11.51
CA LEU A 160 6.28 5.19 11.13
C LEU A 160 5.96 5.10 9.64
N GLY A 161 4.69 5.33 9.32
CA GLY A 161 4.19 5.53 7.97
C GLY A 161 3.50 6.89 7.85
N CYS A 162 3.41 7.40 6.63
CA CYS A 162 2.68 8.61 6.31
C CYS A 162 1.69 8.37 5.17
N VAL A 163 0.49 8.95 5.28
CA VAL A 163 -0.40 9.15 4.13
C VAL A 163 -0.49 10.65 3.84
N LEU A 164 -0.15 11.06 2.62
CA LEU A 164 -0.32 12.44 2.13
C LEU A 164 -1.39 12.48 1.04
N ALA A 165 -2.15 13.58 0.97
CA ALA A 165 -3.04 13.87 -0.14
C ALA A 165 -3.28 15.38 -0.26
N VAL A 166 -3.77 15.83 -1.41
CA VAL A 166 -4.40 17.14 -1.57
C VAL A 166 -5.89 16.89 -1.77
N ASP A 167 -6.71 17.43 -0.87
CA ASP A 167 -8.13 17.19 -0.86
C ASP A 167 -8.86 17.97 -1.97
N ALA A 168 -10.17 17.76 -2.12
CA ALA A 168 -10.98 18.41 -3.15
C ALA A 168 -11.08 19.93 -3.01
N GLU A 169 -10.72 20.48 -1.84
CA GLU A 169 -10.64 21.91 -1.58
C GLU A 169 -9.22 22.44 -1.80
N SER A 170 -8.35 21.64 -2.42
CA SER A 170 -6.93 21.91 -2.64
C SER A 170 -6.13 22.11 -1.34
N LYS A 171 -6.55 21.47 -0.26
CA LYS A 171 -5.84 21.54 1.03
C LYS A 171 -4.96 20.33 1.21
N LEU A 172 -3.73 20.56 1.67
CA LEU A 172 -2.82 19.48 2.03
C LEU A 172 -3.39 18.71 3.24
N ARG A 173 -3.41 17.39 3.15
CA ARG A 173 -3.80 16.44 4.20
C ARG A 173 -2.64 15.54 4.54
N ALA A 174 -2.47 15.24 5.83
CA ALA A 174 -1.39 14.39 6.29
C ALA A 174 -1.83 13.52 7.46
N CYS A 175 -1.57 12.22 7.36
CA CYS A 175 -1.76 11.27 8.44
C CYS A 175 -0.42 10.61 8.77
N LEU A 176 0.02 10.68 10.02
CA LEU A 176 1.11 9.83 10.53
C LEU A 176 0.49 8.66 11.29
N HIS A 177 1.00 7.46 11.04
CA HIS A 177 0.57 6.26 11.75
C HIS A 177 1.80 5.44 12.17
N PRO A 178 1.86 4.96 13.42
CA PRO A 178 2.92 4.07 13.85
C PRO A 178 2.62 2.62 13.46
N LYS A 179 3.66 1.79 13.37
CA LYS A 179 3.53 0.33 13.29
C LYS A 179 3.02 -0.21 14.63
N LEU A 180 2.02 -1.07 14.57
CA LEU A 180 1.32 -1.61 15.73
C LEU A 180 1.91 -2.94 16.20
N VAL A 181 2.45 -3.74 15.28
CA VAL A 181 2.94 -5.10 15.56
C VAL A 181 4.38 -5.22 15.08
N ARG A 182 5.28 -5.64 15.98
CA ARG A 182 6.68 -5.88 15.62
C ARG A 182 6.78 -7.03 14.62
N SER A 183 7.62 -6.87 13.61
CA SER A 183 7.91 -7.97 12.69
C SER A 183 8.62 -9.10 13.42
N LYS A 184 8.20 -10.34 13.15
CA LYS A 184 8.98 -11.54 13.52
C LYS A 184 9.93 -12.00 12.41
N TYR A 185 9.84 -11.36 11.25
CA TYR A 185 10.60 -11.68 10.04
C TYR A 185 11.76 -10.72 9.86
N GLU A 186 12.32 -10.26 10.98
CA GLU A 186 13.39 -9.27 10.98
C GLU A 186 14.57 -9.77 10.15
N VAL A 187 14.98 -8.95 9.19
CA VAL A 187 16.23 -9.12 8.44
C VAL A 187 17.24 -8.11 8.98
N ASP A 188 18.50 -8.54 9.14
CA ASP A 188 19.56 -7.90 9.94
C ASP A 188 19.76 -6.38 9.76
N ARG A 189 19.32 -5.76 8.65
CA ARG A 189 19.43 -4.30 8.43
C ARG A 189 18.21 -3.47 8.84
N MET A 190 17.10 -4.11 9.23
CA MET A 190 15.93 -3.43 9.79
C MET A 190 15.40 -4.19 11.02
N PRO A 191 16.25 -4.42 12.05
CA PRO A 191 15.79 -5.09 13.25
C PRO A 191 14.79 -4.20 14.00
N GLU A 192 13.68 -4.79 14.39
CA GLU A 192 12.62 -4.14 15.17
C GLU A 192 12.61 -4.60 16.63
N ASN A 193 13.63 -5.36 17.05
CA ASN A 193 13.79 -5.83 18.44
C ASN A 193 13.64 -4.73 19.51
N HIS A 194 13.99 -3.48 19.15
CA HIS A 194 13.90 -2.31 20.02
C HIS A 194 12.72 -1.38 19.71
N MET A 195 11.88 -1.74 18.73
CA MET A 195 10.67 -1.02 18.39
C MET A 195 9.62 -1.24 19.48
N ALA A 196 9.00 -0.17 19.95
CA ALA A 196 7.80 -0.23 20.76
C ALA A 196 6.59 -0.54 19.87
N GLU A 197 5.77 -1.52 20.27
CA GLU A 197 4.51 -1.81 19.59
C GLU A 197 3.46 -0.73 19.94
N ALA A 198 2.94 -0.04 18.93
CA ALA A 198 1.96 1.00 19.14
C ALA A 198 0.53 0.48 19.34
N ASN A 199 -0.33 1.34 19.87
CA ASN A 199 -1.76 1.10 20.05
C ASN A 199 -2.65 2.19 19.44
N LEU A 200 -2.16 2.88 18.39
CA LEU A 200 -2.91 3.91 17.67
C LEU A 200 -3.51 3.34 16.38
N LEU A 201 -4.78 2.92 16.44
CA LEU A 201 -5.48 2.40 15.28
C LEU A 201 -5.92 3.54 14.36
N THR A 202 -5.58 3.45 13.06
CA THR A 202 -5.80 4.55 12.12
C THR A 202 -6.68 4.10 10.93
N LEU A 203 -7.69 4.91 10.59
CA LEU A 203 -8.51 4.79 9.38
C LEU A 203 -8.67 6.14 8.69
N ILE A 204 -8.73 6.12 7.36
CA ILE A 204 -8.98 7.31 6.54
C ILE A 204 -10.15 7.02 5.62
N THR A 205 -11.25 7.77 5.76
CA THR A 205 -12.39 7.70 4.86
C THR A 205 -12.30 8.81 3.82
N LEU A 206 -12.07 8.45 2.57
CA LEU A 206 -12.16 9.35 1.43
C LEU A 206 -13.64 9.58 1.09
N VAL A 207 -14.08 10.82 1.07
CA VAL A 207 -15.46 11.24 0.82
C VAL A 207 -15.51 12.01 -0.49
N PRO A 208 -15.94 11.39 -1.60
CA PRO A 208 -16.02 12.11 -2.87
C PRO A 208 -16.94 13.31 -2.80
N THR A 209 -16.58 14.38 -3.50
CA THR A 209 -17.44 15.56 -3.68
C THR A 209 -18.73 15.22 -4.42
N ASP A 210 -18.66 14.30 -5.37
CA ASP A 210 -19.81 13.73 -6.04
C ASP A 210 -20.22 12.40 -5.38
N PRO A 211 -21.39 12.34 -4.73
CA PRO A 211 -21.83 11.17 -3.96
C PRO A 211 -22.05 9.92 -4.81
N ARG A 212 -22.14 10.04 -6.15
CA ARG A 212 -22.28 8.89 -7.05
C ARG A 212 -21.09 7.93 -7.02
N PHE A 213 -19.91 8.39 -6.58
CA PHE A 213 -18.70 7.57 -6.54
C PHE A 213 -18.52 6.76 -5.24
N GLY A 214 -19.37 6.99 -4.23
CA GLY A 214 -19.29 6.34 -2.92
C GLY A 214 -18.02 6.67 -2.13
N THR A 215 -18.04 6.57 -0.79
CA THR A 215 -16.84 6.79 0.02
C THR A 215 -15.75 5.75 -0.24
N VAL A 216 -14.53 5.89 0.25
CA VAL A 216 -13.54 4.80 0.22
C VAL A 216 -12.81 4.79 1.55
N THR A 217 -12.90 3.69 2.31
CA THR A 217 -12.19 3.57 3.57
C THR A 217 -10.84 2.90 3.37
N LEU A 218 -9.77 3.60 3.69
CA LEU A 218 -8.39 3.13 3.69
C LEU A 218 -7.94 2.78 5.12
N GLN A 219 -7.30 1.63 5.29
CA GLN A 219 -6.50 1.30 6.46
C GLN A 219 -5.03 1.24 6.05
N PRO A 220 -4.22 2.27 6.36
CA PRO A 220 -2.78 2.21 6.13
C PRO A 220 -2.12 1.39 7.24
N LEU A 221 -1.28 0.43 6.86
CA LEU A 221 -0.60 -0.52 7.74
C LEU A 221 0.87 -0.70 7.34
N ILE A 222 1.70 -1.14 8.27
CA ILE A 222 3.11 -1.42 8.00
C ILE A 222 3.40 -2.91 8.23
N CYS A 223 3.79 -3.62 7.17
CA CYS A 223 4.37 -4.95 7.22
C CYS A 223 3.55 -5.95 8.06
N SER A 224 4.04 -6.36 9.23
CA SER A 224 3.41 -7.29 10.16
C SER A 224 2.08 -6.82 10.74
N ASP A 225 1.74 -5.54 10.62
CA ASP A 225 0.41 -5.03 11.00
C ASP A 225 -0.74 -5.69 10.23
N ALA A 226 -0.45 -6.15 9.01
CA ALA A 226 -1.42 -6.86 8.18
C ALA A 226 -1.46 -8.37 8.49
N LEU A 227 -0.66 -8.86 9.43
CA LEU A 227 -0.54 -10.27 9.79
C LEU A 227 -1.17 -10.55 11.14
N ASP A 228 -1.58 -11.80 11.35
CA ASP A 228 -1.99 -12.31 12.65
C ASP A 228 -0.82 -13.08 13.29
N VAL A 229 0.29 -12.37 13.50
CA VAL A 229 1.46 -12.93 14.17
C VAL A 229 1.28 -12.83 15.67
N GLY A 230 1.30 -13.96 16.38
CA GLY A 230 1.24 -13.95 17.83
C GLY A 230 2.53 -13.39 18.42
N THR A 231 2.65 -12.09 18.62
CA THR A 231 3.76 -11.46 19.36
C THR A 231 3.51 -11.57 20.86
N ASP A 232 4.42 -11.04 21.69
CA ASP A 232 4.21 -10.95 23.15
C ASP A 232 3.10 -9.94 23.51
N ARG A 233 2.56 -9.27 22.49
CA ARG A 233 1.44 -8.35 22.58
C ARG A 233 0.18 -9.04 23.11
N GLN A 234 -0.48 -8.39 24.06
CA GLN A 234 -1.77 -8.86 24.60
C GLN A 234 -2.99 -8.37 23.81
N GLN A 235 -2.84 -7.34 22.97
CA GLN A 235 -3.92 -6.82 22.15
C GLN A 235 -4.03 -7.57 20.80
N PRO A 236 -5.24 -7.69 20.22
CA PRO A 236 -5.43 -8.27 18.89
C PRO A 236 -4.65 -7.51 17.82
N ALA A 237 -4.30 -8.17 16.72
CA ALA A 237 -3.69 -7.52 15.55
C ALA A 237 -4.57 -6.37 14.98
N PRO A 238 -4.02 -5.43 14.19
CA PRO A 238 -4.74 -4.24 13.71
C PRO A 238 -6.02 -4.53 12.93
N ILE A 239 -6.03 -5.54 12.07
CA ILE A 239 -7.19 -5.93 11.27
C ILE A 239 -8.38 -6.39 12.14
N PRO A 240 -8.23 -7.37 13.06
CA PRO A 240 -9.31 -7.70 13.99
C PRO A 240 -9.59 -6.55 14.98
N ALA A 241 -8.61 -5.74 15.37
CA ALA A 241 -8.81 -4.60 16.27
C ALA A 241 -9.78 -3.56 15.70
N ALA A 242 -9.74 -3.27 14.41
CA ALA A 242 -10.70 -2.37 13.76
C ALA A 242 -12.15 -2.87 13.79
N ASN A 243 -12.37 -4.15 14.10
CA ASN A 243 -13.69 -4.71 14.34
C ASN A 243 -14.04 -4.66 15.83
N LEU A 244 -13.19 -5.28 16.67
CA LEU A 244 -13.42 -5.48 18.10
C LEU A 244 -13.39 -4.18 18.91
N HIS A 245 -12.58 -3.22 18.47
CA HIS A 245 -12.33 -1.95 19.15
C HIS A 245 -12.76 -0.74 18.31
N ALA A 246 -13.70 -0.93 17.38
CA ALA A 246 -14.21 0.13 16.51
C ALA A 246 -14.71 1.36 17.29
N SER A 247 -15.15 1.21 18.54
CA SER A 247 -15.59 2.32 19.39
C SER A 247 -14.49 3.33 19.73
N CYS A 248 -13.20 2.99 19.58
CA CYS A 248 -12.10 3.96 19.75
C CYS A 248 -11.96 4.91 18.56
N LEU A 249 -12.48 4.52 17.38
CA LEU A 249 -12.52 5.31 16.17
C LEU A 249 -13.84 6.09 16.21
N CYS A 250 -13.81 7.37 16.58
CA CYS A 250 -15.01 8.22 16.60
C CYS A 250 -15.79 8.09 15.28
N ASP A 251 -17.03 7.60 15.35
CA ASP A 251 -17.87 7.27 14.17
C ASP A 251 -17.20 6.29 13.19
N PRO A 252 -17.00 5.02 13.58
CA PRO A 252 -16.21 4.08 12.79
C PRO A 252 -16.92 3.68 11.49
N PRO A 253 -16.21 3.64 10.33
CA PRO A 253 -16.81 3.23 9.07
C PRO A 253 -17.20 1.75 9.13
N ASN A 254 -18.40 1.40 8.64
CA ASN A 254 -18.95 0.04 8.68
C ASN A 254 -18.13 -1.01 7.91
N HIS A 255 -17.17 -0.59 7.10
CA HIS A 255 -16.31 -1.44 6.30
C HIS A 255 -14.98 -0.72 6.03
N VAL A 256 -13.98 -1.51 5.61
CA VAL A 256 -12.69 -1.08 5.07
C VAL A 256 -12.63 -1.58 3.62
N ASP A 257 -12.40 -0.66 2.68
CA ASP A 257 -12.36 -0.97 1.25
C ASP A 257 -10.96 -1.37 0.79
N VAL A 258 -9.94 -0.70 1.31
CA VAL A 258 -8.54 -0.93 0.93
C VAL A 258 -7.67 -0.98 2.19
N VAL A 259 -6.90 -2.05 2.32
CA VAL A 259 -5.79 -2.16 3.28
C VAL A 259 -4.51 -1.91 2.51
N SER A 260 -3.87 -0.77 2.75
CA SER A 260 -2.62 -0.41 2.09
C SER A 260 -1.44 -0.74 3.00
N VAL A 261 -0.52 -1.56 2.52
CA VAL A 261 0.55 -2.15 3.32
C VAL A 261 1.91 -1.76 2.74
N ALA A 262 2.65 -0.95 3.50
CA ALA A 262 4.05 -0.69 3.26
C ALA A 262 4.86 -1.83 3.90
N THR A 263 5.54 -2.67 3.14
CA THR A 263 6.19 -3.88 3.67
C THR A 263 7.64 -4.02 3.24
N CYS A 264 8.40 -4.78 4.02
CA CYS A 264 9.70 -5.32 3.66
C CYS A 264 9.79 -6.78 4.12
N THR A 265 8.95 -7.65 3.55
CA THR A 265 8.84 -9.06 3.96
C THR A 265 9.44 -10.00 2.92
N PRO A 266 10.25 -11.00 3.34
CA PRO A 266 10.74 -12.04 2.44
C PRO A 266 9.61 -12.88 1.84
N GLN A 267 9.73 -13.13 0.54
CA GLN A 267 8.81 -13.95 -0.23
C GLN A 267 9.48 -15.27 -0.61
N PRO A 268 8.97 -16.42 -0.14
CA PRO A 268 9.55 -17.71 -0.47
C PRO A 268 9.51 -18.00 -1.98
N GLY A 269 10.49 -18.78 -2.44
CA GLY A 269 10.49 -19.31 -3.80
C GLY A 269 9.74 -20.63 -3.90
N GLY A 270 9.07 -20.84 -5.03
CA GLY A 270 8.45 -22.10 -5.44
C GLY A 270 9.10 -22.66 -6.70
N LYS A 271 8.69 -23.88 -7.06
CA LYS A 271 9.00 -24.50 -8.36
C LYS A 271 7.70 -25.04 -8.95
N SER A 272 7.44 -24.67 -10.19
CA SER A 272 6.27 -25.13 -10.94
C SER A 272 6.43 -26.59 -11.36
N SER A 273 5.37 -27.14 -11.96
CA SER A 273 5.42 -28.47 -12.57
C SER A 273 6.37 -28.57 -13.78
N ASP A 274 6.62 -27.47 -14.49
CA ASP A 274 7.57 -27.41 -15.61
C ASP A 274 9.02 -27.07 -15.18
N GLY A 275 9.24 -26.86 -13.88
CA GLY A 275 10.56 -26.58 -13.31
C GLY A 275 10.95 -25.09 -13.27
N SER A 276 10.12 -24.20 -13.81
CA SER A 276 10.29 -22.74 -13.66
C SER A 276 10.21 -22.33 -12.18
N ARG A 277 10.95 -21.28 -11.82
CA ARG A 277 10.96 -20.73 -10.46
C ARG A 277 9.99 -19.55 -10.41
N TYR A 278 9.23 -19.47 -9.34
CA TYR A 278 8.33 -18.36 -9.06
C TYR A 278 8.47 -17.92 -7.61
N ARG A 279 8.01 -16.70 -7.29
CA ARG A 279 7.83 -16.28 -5.88
C ARG A 279 6.41 -16.53 -5.45
N VAL A 280 6.24 -16.83 -4.17
CA VAL A 280 4.94 -16.97 -3.53
C VAL A 280 4.82 -15.91 -2.46
N TRP A 281 3.64 -15.32 -2.35
CA TRP A 281 3.32 -14.46 -1.23
C TRP A 281 3.48 -15.27 0.08
N HIS A 282 4.09 -14.66 1.08
CA HIS A 282 4.36 -15.29 2.36
C HIS A 282 3.07 -15.87 2.96
N SER A 283 3.14 -17.08 3.51
CA SER A 283 1.94 -17.85 3.91
C SER A 283 1.06 -17.09 4.90
N GLN A 284 1.65 -16.28 5.79
CA GLN A 284 0.87 -15.48 6.74
C GLN A 284 0.11 -14.33 6.12
N PHE A 285 0.62 -13.73 5.03
CA PHE A 285 -0.17 -12.76 4.26
C PHE A 285 -1.38 -13.47 3.65
N LEU A 286 -1.14 -14.62 3.00
CA LEU A 286 -2.19 -15.44 2.42
C LEU A 286 -3.25 -15.89 3.46
N GLU A 287 -2.82 -16.30 4.65
CA GLU A 287 -3.69 -16.62 5.78
C GLU A 287 -4.47 -15.39 6.26
N SER A 288 -3.82 -14.22 6.35
CA SER A 288 -4.49 -13.01 6.78
C SER A 288 -5.55 -12.54 5.78
N PHE A 289 -5.28 -12.62 4.47
CA PHE A 289 -6.25 -12.26 3.43
C PHE A 289 -7.45 -13.20 3.45
N THR A 290 -7.20 -14.51 3.55
CA THR A 290 -8.27 -15.51 3.61
C THR A 290 -9.09 -15.37 4.89
N ALA A 291 -8.45 -15.14 6.04
CA ALA A 291 -9.14 -14.88 7.29
C ALA A 291 -9.92 -13.56 7.26
N ALA A 292 -9.39 -12.49 6.64
CA ALA A 292 -10.11 -11.24 6.45
C ALA A 292 -11.38 -11.46 5.61
N ALA A 293 -11.34 -12.29 4.58
CA ALA A 293 -12.50 -12.59 3.75
C ALA A 293 -13.52 -13.56 4.41
N GLN A 294 -13.11 -14.37 5.39
CA GLN A 294 -13.94 -15.48 5.92
C GLN A 294 -14.35 -15.35 7.38
N ASN A 295 -13.55 -14.72 8.23
CA ASN A 295 -13.78 -14.68 9.68
C ASN A 295 -14.71 -13.54 10.06
N GLN A 296 -15.80 -13.83 10.79
CA GLN A 296 -16.75 -12.83 11.27
C GLN A 296 -16.11 -11.77 12.18
N ASP A 297 -15.05 -12.12 12.92
CA ASP A 297 -14.29 -11.18 13.76
C ASP A 297 -13.56 -10.12 12.94
N ARG A 298 -13.53 -10.28 11.60
CA ARG A 298 -12.93 -9.36 10.64
C ARG A 298 -13.98 -8.80 9.67
N SER A 299 -15.26 -8.76 10.04
CA SER A 299 -16.40 -8.38 9.18
C SER A 299 -16.22 -7.08 8.38
N ARG A 300 -15.62 -6.04 8.97
CA ARG A 300 -15.30 -4.78 8.26
C ARG A 300 -14.34 -4.98 7.07
N HIS A 301 -13.54 -6.05 7.06
CA HIS A 301 -12.54 -6.36 6.02
C HIS A 301 -12.95 -7.53 5.11
N HIS A 302 -14.18 -8.07 5.23
CA HIS A 302 -14.65 -9.19 4.39
C HIS A 302 -14.46 -8.94 2.89
N PHE A 303 -14.46 -7.66 2.53
CA PHE A 303 -14.36 -7.20 1.17
C PHE A 303 -13.05 -6.44 0.91
N ALA A 304 -12.18 -6.22 1.88
CA ALA A 304 -11.03 -5.34 1.65
C ALA A 304 -10.11 -5.86 0.53
N SER A 305 -9.73 -4.96 -0.39
CA SER A 305 -8.57 -5.17 -1.26
C SER A 305 -7.31 -4.93 -0.44
N PHE A 306 -6.33 -5.83 -0.49
CA PHE A 306 -5.04 -5.60 0.13
C PHE A 306 -4.06 -5.16 -0.94
N VAL A 307 -3.33 -4.08 -0.70
CA VAL A 307 -2.36 -3.50 -1.63
C VAL A 307 -1.01 -3.51 -0.93
N LEU A 308 -0.05 -4.25 -1.45
CA LEU A 308 1.26 -4.43 -0.82
C LEU A 308 2.35 -3.85 -1.70
N ALA A 309 3.17 -2.96 -1.13
CA ALA A 309 4.41 -2.49 -1.74
C ALA A 309 5.62 -3.07 -1.00
N ASN A 310 6.53 -3.71 -1.73
CA ASN A 310 7.70 -4.40 -1.20
C ASN A 310 8.97 -4.01 -1.98
N TYR A 311 10.12 -4.49 -1.52
CA TYR A 311 11.37 -4.43 -2.29
C TYR A 311 11.57 -5.74 -3.05
N THR A 312 12.16 -5.69 -4.25
CA THR A 312 12.49 -6.92 -5.02
C THR A 312 13.55 -7.76 -4.30
N GLU A 313 14.61 -7.11 -3.81
CA GLU A 313 15.74 -7.70 -3.09
C GLU A 313 15.80 -7.13 -1.67
N LEU A 314 15.93 -8.00 -0.68
CA LEU A 314 15.98 -7.62 0.74
C LEU A 314 17.42 -7.59 1.27
N PRO A 315 17.68 -6.95 2.42
CA PRO A 315 19.04 -6.71 2.93
C PRO A 315 19.93 -7.95 3.13
N ASP A 316 19.34 -9.09 3.46
CA ASP A 316 20.00 -10.39 3.67
C ASP A 316 20.10 -11.21 2.37
N ARG A 317 19.77 -10.60 1.22
CA ARG A 317 19.63 -11.23 -0.11
C ARG A 317 18.51 -12.27 -0.17
N SER A 318 17.60 -12.30 0.80
CA SER A 318 16.35 -13.00 0.61
C SER A 318 15.55 -12.31 -0.50
N GLY A 319 14.80 -13.10 -1.25
CA GLY A 319 13.94 -12.54 -2.30
C GLY A 319 12.74 -11.88 -1.66
N GLY A 320 12.49 -10.62 -2.01
CA GLY A 320 11.21 -9.97 -1.79
C GLY A 320 10.37 -10.07 -3.06
N GLY A 321 9.88 -8.93 -3.52
CA GLY A 321 9.06 -8.78 -4.71
C GLY A 321 7.58 -8.93 -4.40
N LEU A 322 6.81 -9.26 -5.46
CA LEU A 322 5.37 -9.48 -5.41
C LEU A 322 4.57 -8.27 -4.91
N SER A 323 5.10 -7.07 -5.14
CA SER A 323 4.33 -5.85 -4.96
C SER A 323 3.10 -5.90 -5.87
N GLY A 324 1.92 -5.73 -5.29
CA GLY A 324 0.68 -6.08 -5.95
C GLY A 324 -0.53 -6.04 -5.03
N THR A 325 -1.51 -6.88 -5.32
CA THR A 325 -2.81 -6.85 -4.64
C THR A 325 -3.40 -8.23 -4.39
N PHE A 326 -4.12 -8.35 -3.27
CA PHE A 326 -5.15 -9.36 -3.07
C PHE A 326 -6.54 -8.76 -3.30
N LEU A 327 -7.39 -9.52 -3.98
CA LEU A 327 -8.76 -9.18 -4.30
C LEU A 327 -9.68 -10.35 -3.89
N PRO A 328 -10.76 -10.08 -3.13
CA PRO A 328 -11.75 -11.11 -2.80
C PRO A 328 -12.72 -11.43 -3.95
N ILE A 329 -12.47 -10.88 -5.14
CA ILE A 329 -13.35 -10.91 -6.30
C ILE A 329 -12.52 -11.10 -7.58
N PRO A 330 -13.04 -11.80 -8.61
CA PRO A 330 -12.28 -12.16 -9.80
C PRO A 330 -11.91 -10.95 -10.67
N PRO A 331 -10.60 -10.76 -10.98
CA PRO A 331 -10.14 -9.87 -12.04
C PRO A 331 -10.68 -10.22 -13.42
N ARG A 332 -10.71 -9.23 -14.33
CA ARG A 332 -10.82 -9.46 -15.78
C ARG A 332 -9.40 -9.65 -16.32
N PHE A 333 -9.03 -10.90 -16.57
CA PHE A 333 -7.67 -11.30 -16.89
C PHE A 333 -7.34 -11.32 -18.40
N SER A 334 -8.21 -10.80 -19.27
CA SER A 334 -7.99 -10.83 -20.72
C SER A 334 -6.73 -10.08 -21.19
N ASP A 335 -6.12 -9.27 -20.32
CA ASP A 335 -5.03 -8.34 -20.64
C ASP A 335 -3.96 -8.31 -19.53
N THR A 336 -3.67 -9.44 -18.86
CA THR A 336 -2.56 -9.50 -17.89
C THR A 336 -1.22 -9.36 -18.59
N ASP A 337 -0.44 -8.37 -18.17
CA ASP A 337 0.95 -8.21 -18.58
C ASP A 337 1.75 -9.47 -18.17
N PRO A 338 2.62 -10.04 -19.03
CA PRO A 338 3.43 -11.23 -18.71
C PRO A 338 4.29 -11.08 -17.44
N ALA A 339 4.62 -9.85 -17.04
CA ALA A 339 5.35 -9.57 -15.82
C ALA A 339 4.47 -9.60 -14.55
N VAL A 340 3.18 -9.92 -14.65
CA VAL A 340 2.26 -10.02 -13.51
C VAL A 340 1.91 -11.48 -13.28
N SER A 341 2.41 -12.02 -12.17
CA SER A 341 2.03 -13.35 -11.69
C SER A 341 0.66 -13.30 -11.00
N VAL A 342 -0.20 -14.28 -11.27
CA VAL A 342 -1.53 -14.39 -10.68
C VAL A 342 -1.72 -15.75 -10.03
N SER A 343 -2.19 -15.77 -8.78
CA SER A 343 -2.64 -16.99 -8.11
C SER A 343 -4.04 -16.82 -7.54
N CYS A 344 -4.75 -17.92 -7.35
CA CYS A 344 -6.10 -17.90 -6.80
C CYS A 344 -6.26 -18.85 -5.62
N TRP A 345 -7.13 -18.47 -4.68
CA TRP A 345 -7.57 -19.30 -3.57
C TRP A 345 -8.90 -19.94 -3.93
N GLY A 346 -9.01 -21.26 -3.84
CA GLY A 346 -10.24 -21.95 -4.22
C GLY A 346 -10.15 -23.46 -4.16
N ARG A 347 -10.95 -24.14 -4.99
CA ARG A 347 -10.88 -25.61 -5.17
C ARG A 347 -10.61 -25.95 -6.63
N ARG A 348 -9.77 -26.95 -6.89
CA ARG A 348 -9.62 -27.51 -8.24
C ARG A 348 -10.93 -28.17 -8.70
N LYS A 349 -11.33 -27.91 -9.95
CA LYS A 349 -12.55 -28.45 -10.56
C LYS A 349 -12.41 -29.95 -10.86
N GLU A 350 -11.27 -30.38 -11.39
CA GLU A 350 -11.09 -31.76 -11.89
C GLU A 350 -10.68 -32.78 -10.82
N ASN A 351 -10.37 -32.33 -9.60
CA ASN A 351 -10.10 -33.23 -8.48
C ASN A 351 -10.33 -32.48 -7.17
N PRO A 352 -11.60 -32.36 -6.72
CA PRO A 352 -11.94 -31.54 -5.58
C PRO A 352 -11.37 -32.17 -4.31
N LYS A 353 -10.16 -31.76 -3.93
CA LYS A 353 -9.71 -31.92 -2.55
C LYS A 353 -10.78 -31.29 -1.64
N PRO A 354 -11.06 -31.86 -0.46
CA PRO A 354 -12.12 -31.35 0.41
C PRO A 354 -11.88 -29.90 0.87
N ASN A 355 -10.62 -29.46 0.89
CA ASN A 355 -10.20 -28.17 1.44
C ASN A 355 -9.79 -27.20 0.33
N ASN A 356 -10.04 -25.90 0.57
CA ASN A 356 -9.54 -24.84 -0.30
C ASN A 356 -8.01 -24.78 -0.24
N GLY A 357 -7.38 -24.33 -1.32
CA GLY A 357 -5.94 -24.18 -1.47
C GLY A 357 -5.58 -23.01 -2.38
N TRP A 358 -4.32 -22.57 -2.31
CA TRP A 358 -3.77 -21.62 -3.29
C TRP A 358 -3.30 -22.38 -4.53
N SER A 359 -3.59 -21.84 -5.71
CA SER A 359 -2.99 -22.29 -6.94
C SER A 359 -1.53 -21.84 -7.01
N ASP A 360 -0.76 -22.52 -7.85
CA ASP A 360 0.50 -21.96 -8.34
C ASP A 360 0.22 -20.70 -9.18
N PRO A 361 1.19 -19.79 -9.35
CA PRO A 361 1.11 -18.70 -10.31
C PRO A 361 1.29 -19.25 -11.73
N ASP A 362 0.18 -19.50 -12.42
CA ASP A 362 0.12 -20.00 -13.80
C ASP A 362 -1.23 -19.56 -14.40
N ASP A 363 -1.25 -19.18 -15.68
CA ASP A 363 -2.43 -18.80 -16.45
C ASP A 363 -3.57 -19.83 -16.38
N ARG A 364 -3.23 -21.11 -16.19
CA ARG A 364 -4.23 -22.20 -16.06
C ARG A 364 -4.95 -22.23 -14.71
N ALA A 365 -4.43 -21.54 -13.70
CA ALA A 365 -5.06 -21.49 -12.38
C ALA A 365 -6.50 -20.95 -12.43
N LEU A 366 -6.81 -20.10 -13.40
CA LEU A 366 -8.10 -19.42 -13.49
C LEU A 366 -9.19 -20.28 -14.15
N THR A 367 -8.82 -21.14 -15.09
CA THR A 367 -9.77 -22.04 -15.76
C THR A 367 -10.09 -23.26 -14.92
N ASP A 368 -9.11 -23.75 -14.17
CA ASP A 368 -9.17 -25.07 -13.54
C ASP A 368 -9.66 -25.02 -12.09
N TRP A 369 -9.85 -23.81 -11.53
CA TRP A 369 -10.26 -23.60 -10.15
C TRP A 369 -11.64 -22.94 -10.03
N SER A 370 -12.38 -23.36 -9.00
CA SER A 370 -13.49 -22.59 -8.43
C SER A 370 -12.91 -21.62 -7.41
N SER A 371 -12.53 -20.45 -7.91
CA SER A 371 -11.78 -19.44 -7.17
C SER A 371 -12.69 -18.56 -6.32
N ARG A 372 -12.11 -18.06 -5.23
CA ARG A 372 -12.78 -17.29 -4.19
C ARG A 372 -11.99 -16.03 -3.83
N GLY A 373 -10.67 -16.05 -4.00
CA GLY A 373 -9.82 -14.87 -3.86
C GLY A 373 -8.66 -14.95 -4.82
N PHE A 374 -8.02 -13.82 -5.08
CA PHE A 374 -7.01 -13.68 -6.12
C PHE A 374 -5.86 -12.84 -5.58
N VAL A 375 -4.63 -13.26 -5.83
CA VAL A 375 -3.44 -12.42 -5.67
C VAL A 375 -2.86 -12.16 -7.05
N ALA A 376 -2.42 -10.94 -7.27
CA ALA A 376 -1.69 -10.53 -8.46
C ALA A 376 -0.54 -9.64 -8.04
N GLY A 377 0.65 -9.83 -8.61
CA GLY A 377 1.80 -9.01 -8.29
C GLY A 377 2.92 -9.15 -9.30
N LEU A 378 3.83 -8.17 -9.30
CA LEU A 378 5.00 -8.17 -10.18
C LEU A 378 5.80 -9.47 -9.98
N ASP A 379 6.04 -10.18 -11.08
CA ASP A 379 6.95 -11.31 -11.10
C ASP A 379 8.39 -10.80 -10.94
N PRO A 380 9.10 -11.17 -9.86
CA PRO A 380 10.47 -10.75 -9.63
C PRO A 380 11.51 -11.50 -10.48
N PHE A 381 11.10 -12.51 -11.26
CA PHE A 381 11.98 -13.24 -12.17
C PHE A 381 11.83 -12.82 -13.64
N GLU A 382 10.88 -11.94 -13.95
CA GLU A 382 10.64 -11.47 -15.31
C GLU A 382 11.50 -10.23 -15.61
N GLY A 383 12.48 -10.41 -16.51
CA GLY A 383 13.41 -9.38 -16.99
C GLY A 383 14.55 -9.05 -16.02
N ASP A 384 15.80 -9.16 -16.48
CA ASP A 384 16.99 -8.64 -15.77
C ASP A 384 16.99 -7.10 -15.90
N ASN A 385 16.05 -6.45 -15.22
CA ASN A 385 15.77 -5.04 -15.44
C ASN A 385 16.76 -4.19 -14.62
N ALA A 386 17.54 -3.36 -15.33
CA ALA A 386 18.44 -2.36 -14.74
C ALA A 386 17.71 -1.24 -13.98
N ALA A 387 16.37 -1.29 -13.90
CA ALA A 387 15.55 -0.30 -13.23
C ALA A 387 15.83 -0.24 -11.72
N ALA A 388 15.86 0.98 -11.18
CA ALA A 388 15.94 1.23 -9.75
C ALA A 388 14.62 0.89 -9.03
N ALA A 389 13.49 0.99 -9.73
CA ALA A 389 12.19 0.55 -9.24
C ALA A 389 11.25 0.16 -10.39
N ARG A 390 10.25 -0.66 -10.11
CA ARG A 390 9.10 -0.92 -10.99
C ARG A 390 7.85 -0.32 -10.36
N VAL A 391 6.91 0.12 -11.19
CA VAL A 391 5.60 0.62 -10.74
C VAL A 391 4.52 -0.21 -11.42
N LEU A 392 3.78 -0.95 -10.60
CA LEU A 392 2.60 -1.68 -11.06
C LEU A 392 1.37 -0.78 -10.97
N ALA A 393 0.67 -0.63 -12.08
CA ALA A 393 -0.54 0.15 -12.22
C ALA A 393 -1.73 -0.76 -12.52
N PHE A 394 -2.81 -0.61 -11.76
CA PHE A 394 -4.07 -1.32 -11.99
C PHE A 394 -5.27 -0.54 -11.46
N ASP A 395 -6.45 -0.84 -11.99
CA ASP A 395 -7.69 -0.13 -11.66
C ASP A 395 -8.72 -1.06 -11.02
N VAL A 396 -9.29 -0.65 -9.88
CA VAL A 396 -10.36 -1.37 -9.18
C VAL A 396 -11.71 -0.82 -9.63
N HIS A 397 -12.37 -1.49 -10.58
CA HIS A 397 -13.62 -1.00 -11.21
C HIS A 397 -14.84 -0.94 -10.29
N ARG A 398 -14.88 -1.82 -9.29
CA ARG A 398 -15.89 -1.83 -8.24
C ARG A 398 -15.16 -2.04 -6.94
N LEU A 399 -15.33 -1.11 -6.00
CA LEU A 399 -14.81 -1.36 -4.67
C LEU A 399 -15.56 -2.54 -4.08
N PRO A 400 -14.85 -3.48 -3.44
CA PRO A 400 -15.45 -4.75 -3.10
C PRO A 400 -16.71 -4.71 -2.23
N ARG A 401 -16.95 -3.64 -1.44
CA ARG A 401 -18.18 -3.49 -0.65
C ARG A 401 -19.47 -3.39 -1.48
N GLU A 402 -19.34 -2.97 -2.75
CA GLU A 402 -20.45 -2.88 -3.71
C GLU A 402 -20.71 -4.24 -4.37
N SER A 403 -19.91 -5.24 -4.01
CA SER A 403 -19.96 -6.60 -4.50
C SER A 403 -20.33 -7.54 -3.36
N SER A 404 -20.87 -8.71 -3.69
CA SER A 404 -21.01 -9.80 -2.71
C SER A 404 -19.67 -10.55 -2.63
N PRO A 405 -19.27 -11.09 -1.45
CA PRO A 405 -17.86 -11.41 -1.20
C PRO A 405 -17.39 -12.61 -2.03
N TRP A 406 -18.32 -13.26 -2.74
CA TRP A 406 -18.08 -14.45 -3.54
C TRP A 406 -18.93 -14.49 -4.83
N ARG A 407 -19.46 -13.35 -5.30
CA ARG A 407 -20.23 -13.31 -6.56
C ARG A 407 -19.31 -13.09 -7.77
N SER A 408 -19.72 -13.67 -8.90
CA SER A 408 -19.02 -13.69 -10.18
C SER A 408 -19.03 -12.36 -10.95
N ASP A 409 -19.34 -11.25 -10.29
CA ASP A 409 -19.46 -9.96 -10.95
C ASP A 409 -18.05 -9.38 -11.09
N ALA A 410 -17.46 -9.57 -12.27
CA ALA A 410 -16.09 -9.25 -12.59
C ALA A 410 -15.63 -7.86 -12.11
N SER A 411 -14.45 -7.80 -11.50
CA SER A 411 -13.88 -6.59 -10.92
C SER A 411 -12.36 -6.60 -11.05
N ILE A 412 -11.81 -5.51 -11.60
CA ILE A 412 -10.41 -5.23 -11.98
C ILE A 412 -10.13 -5.44 -13.47
N VAL A 413 -9.37 -4.47 -14.00
CA VAL A 413 -9.12 -4.09 -15.41
C VAL A 413 -7.67 -3.63 -15.56
N ALA A 414 -7.17 -3.69 -16.80
CA ALA A 414 -5.96 -3.07 -17.38
C ALA A 414 -4.75 -2.93 -16.44
N TRP A 415 -3.74 -3.76 -16.71
CA TRP A 415 -2.44 -3.68 -16.06
C TRP A 415 -1.53 -2.78 -16.90
N GLU A 416 -0.77 -1.92 -16.22
CA GLU A 416 0.34 -1.18 -16.84
C GLU A 416 1.57 -1.31 -15.94
N ILE A 417 2.74 -1.44 -16.55
CA ILE A 417 4.02 -1.44 -15.85
C ILE A 417 4.86 -0.28 -16.36
N ALA A 418 5.48 0.42 -15.41
CA ALA A 418 6.49 1.43 -15.70
C ALA A 418 7.77 1.13 -14.92
N ASP A 419 8.91 1.38 -15.55
CA ASP A 419 10.23 1.22 -14.98
C ASP A 419 10.82 2.59 -14.61
N CYS A 420 11.33 2.70 -13.39
CA CYS A 420 12.11 3.85 -12.93
C CYS A 420 13.59 3.58 -13.25
N LEU A 421 14.12 4.26 -14.24
CA LEU A 421 15.51 4.13 -14.69
C LEU A 421 16.35 5.26 -14.10
N VAL A 422 17.64 4.99 -13.88
CA VAL A 422 18.63 6.01 -13.52
C VAL A 422 19.43 6.33 -14.79
N ASP A 423 19.45 7.60 -15.20
CA ASP A 423 20.23 8.04 -16.35
C ASP A 423 21.72 8.25 -16.01
N ASP A 424 22.54 8.53 -17.02
CA ASP A 424 23.99 8.71 -16.86
C ASP A 424 24.36 9.89 -15.94
N ALA A 425 23.43 10.82 -15.70
CA ALA A 425 23.60 11.94 -14.77
C ALA A 425 23.20 11.59 -13.33
N GLY A 426 22.64 10.41 -13.10
CA GLY A 426 22.12 9.97 -11.80
C GLY A 426 20.65 10.38 -11.56
N ASP A 427 19.98 10.96 -12.55
CA ASP A 427 18.59 11.37 -12.43
C ASP A 427 17.64 10.18 -12.64
N HIS A 428 16.59 10.13 -11.82
CA HIS A 428 15.59 9.07 -11.88
C HIS A 428 14.44 9.46 -12.82
N ARG A 429 14.07 8.58 -13.76
CA ARG A 429 12.99 8.81 -14.73
C ARG A 429 12.09 7.60 -14.87
N LEU A 430 10.78 7.84 -14.78
CA LEU A 430 9.77 6.80 -15.01
C LEU A 430 9.47 6.66 -16.50
N THR A 431 9.65 5.45 -17.04
CA THR A 431 9.41 5.12 -18.45
C THR A 431 8.37 3.99 -18.52
N ARG A 432 7.35 4.14 -19.37
CA ARG A 432 6.36 3.06 -19.58
C ARG A 432 7.04 1.89 -20.28
N ARG A 433 6.81 0.67 -19.80
CA ARG A 433 7.21 -0.53 -20.54
C ARG A 433 6.24 -0.71 -21.71
N GLU A 434 6.76 -0.77 -22.94
CA GLU A 434 5.92 -1.15 -24.07
C GLU A 434 5.51 -2.62 -23.92
N PRO A 435 4.25 -3.00 -24.21
CA PRO A 435 3.87 -4.40 -24.23
C PRO A 435 4.76 -5.13 -25.24
N HIS A 436 5.49 -6.15 -24.80
CA HIS A 436 6.22 -7.01 -25.73
C HIS A 436 5.20 -7.66 -26.67
N ALA A 437 5.36 -7.41 -27.97
CA ALA A 437 4.49 -7.89 -29.05
C ALA A 437 4.67 -9.38 -29.35
#